data_AF-A0A2W7NMG0-F1
#
_entry.id   AF-A0A2W7NMG0-F1
#
_cell.length_a   1.000
_cell.length_b   1.000
_cell.length_c   1.000
_cell.angle_alpha   90.00
_cell.angle_beta   90.00
_cell.angle_gamma   90.00
#
_symmetry.space_group_name_H-M   'P 1'
#
loop_
_entity.id
_entity.type
_entity.pdbx_description
1 polymer ?
#
loop_
_entity_poly.entity_id
_entity_poly.type
_entity_poly.pdbx_seq_one_letter_code
_entity_poly.pdbx_strand_id
1 'polypeptide(L)'
;MDRSLGARLTRHPVIGTLYGVDQIDAILESVAEVCIVANVELRKLQRVIATLAGAGKYVIVNIDSCEGLSQDKGGVEYLADIGVTSLVSTRVATIQRANRAGMVTMQKVFVTDRSTWPRSVKALEQSDPNLVQLMPAPMLSHLPEADRKALPPIVTSGFVCNRDDIRAALAHGAVAVSTSDRTLWSLDAKALQP
;
A
#
# COMPACT_ATOMS: atom_id res chain seq x y z
N MET A 1 -0.09 -23.21 3.86
CA MET A 1 -0.89 -21.97 3.90
C MET A 1 -0.51 -21.10 2.70
N ASP A 2 -1.49 -20.54 2.02
CA ASP A 2 -1.27 -19.58 0.93
C ASP A 2 -0.59 -18.30 1.46
N ARG A 3 0.53 -17.93 0.83
CA ARG A 3 1.37 -16.76 1.17
C ARG A 3 1.16 -15.58 0.20
N SER A 4 0.21 -15.70 -0.73
CA SER A 4 -0.17 -14.63 -1.65
C SER A 4 -0.59 -13.36 -0.90
N LEU A 5 -0.42 -12.20 -1.55
CA LEU A 5 -0.84 -10.92 -0.98
C LEU A 5 -2.33 -10.95 -0.60
N GLY A 6 -3.20 -11.47 -1.47
CA GLY A 6 -4.63 -11.57 -1.21
C GLY A 6 -4.96 -12.41 0.03
N ALA A 7 -4.31 -13.55 0.22
CA ALA A 7 -4.51 -14.39 1.40
C ALA A 7 -4.06 -13.70 2.69
N ARG A 8 -2.97 -12.93 2.65
CA ARG A 8 -2.48 -12.14 3.79
C ARG A 8 -3.47 -11.04 4.18
N LEU A 9 -3.97 -10.28 3.20
CA LEU A 9 -4.95 -9.23 3.43
C LEU A 9 -6.29 -9.78 3.94
N THR A 10 -6.68 -10.98 3.51
CA THR A 10 -7.89 -11.66 4.01
C THR A 10 -7.74 -12.07 5.48
N ARG A 11 -6.55 -12.52 5.89
CA ARG A 11 -6.28 -12.88 7.30
C ARG A 11 -6.17 -11.66 8.19
N HIS A 12 -5.56 -10.59 7.71
CA HIS A 12 -5.41 -9.35 8.46
C HIS A 12 -5.46 -8.12 7.54
N PRO A 13 -6.59 -7.38 7.49
CA PRO A 13 -6.81 -6.32 6.51
C PRO A 13 -6.16 -4.98 6.90
N VAL A 14 -5.18 -4.98 7.82
CA VAL A 14 -4.38 -3.80 8.18
C VAL A 14 -2.97 -3.94 7.64
N ILE A 15 -2.58 -2.99 6.82
CA ILE A 15 -1.24 -2.82 6.27
C ILE A 15 -0.50 -1.79 7.14
N GLY A 16 0.59 -2.21 7.77
CA GLY A 16 1.41 -1.29 8.57
C GLY A 16 2.23 -0.37 7.66
N THR A 17 2.06 0.95 7.78
CA THR A 17 2.91 1.92 7.06
C THR A 17 4.08 2.32 7.95
N LEU A 18 5.26 1.81 7.64
CA LEU A 18 6.51 2.22 8.27
C LEU A 18 6.98 3.54 7.65
N TYR A 19 7.13 4.57 8.47
CA TYR A 19 7.71 5.86 8.09
C TYR A 19 9.12 5.95 8.66
N GLY A 20 10.14 5.92 7.80
CA GLY A 20 11.53 5.88 8.24
C GLY A 20 11.92 4.52 8.84
N VAL A 21 12.83 4.52 9.81
CA VAL A 21 13.37 3.27 10.41
C VAL A 21 13.05 3.11 11.90
N ASP A 22 12.54 4.15 12.55
CA ASP A 22 12.41 4.21 14.01
C ASP A 22 11.37 3.23 14.57
N GLN A 23 10.41 2.81 13.73
CA GLN A 23 9.31 1.93 14.12
C GLN A 23 9.46 0.50 13.58
N ILE A 24 10.68 0.12 13.17
CA ILE A 24 10.90 -1.21 12.59
C ILE A 24 10.57 -2.33 13.59
N ASP A 25 10.95 -2.17 14.86
CA ASP A 25 10.68 -3.19 15.89
C ASP A 25 9.17 -3.33 16.14
N ALA A 26 8.44 -2.21 16.19
CA ALA A 26 6.99 -2.22 16.39
C ALA A 26 6.25 -2.95 15.26
N ILE A 27 6.68 -2.80 14.00
CA ILE A 27 6.03 -3.50 12.89
C ILE A 27 6.41 -4.98 12.84
N LEU A 28 7.64 -5.33 13.25
CA LEU A 28 8.10 -6.72 13.38
C LEU A 28 7.28 -7.48 14.43
N GLU A 29 7.02 -6.85 15.58
CA GLU A 29 6.22 -7.42 16.68
C GLU A 29 4.72 -7.43 16.42
N SER A 30 4.22 -6.64 15.47
CA SER A 30 2.80 -6.59 15.14
C SER A 30 2.28 -7.84 14.42
N VAL A 31 0.97 -8.05 14.48
CA VAL A 31 0.31 -9.12 13.71
C VAL A 31 0.14 -8.77 12.22
N ALA A 32 0.41 -7.52 11.82
CA ALA A 32 0.31 -7.10 10.44
C ALA A 32 1.24 -7.92 9.53
N GLU A 33 0.66 -8.60 8.54
CA GLU A 33 1.41 -9.44 7.61
C GLU A 33 1.98 -8.68 6.42
N VAL A 34 1.43 -7.50 6.14
CA VAL A 34 1.78 -6.66 5.00
C VAL A 34 2.19 -5.29 5.51
N CYS A 35 3.25 -4.73 4.94
CA CYS A 35 3.71 -3.40 5.29
C CYS A 35 4.08 -2.56 4.06
N ILE A 36 3.95 -1.25 4.21
CA ILE A 36 4.47 -0.26 3.26
C ILE A 36 5.69 0.40 3.89
N VAL A 37 6.81 0.41 3.18
CA VAL A 37 8.02 1.12 3.60
C VAL A 37 8.08 2.46 2.88
N ALA A 38 8.03 3.55 3.64
CA ALA A 38 8.07 4.92 3.14
C ALA A 38 9.14 5.75 3.86
N ASN A 39 9.67 6.77 3.18
CA ASN A 39 10.66 7.71 3.74
C ASN A 39 11.92 7.05 4.31
N VAL A 40 12.42 6.02 3.62
CA VAL A 40 13.70 5.38 3.91
C VAL A 40 14.69 5.75 2.81
N GLU A 41 15.89 6.20 3.19
CA GLU A 41 16.96 6.50 2.23
C GLU A 41 17.48 5.23 1.55
N LEU A 42 17.89 5.37 0.27
CA LEU A 42 18.39 4.28 -0.57
C LEU A 42 19.44 3.40 0.12
N ARG A 43 20.39 4.00 0.85
CA ARG A 43 21.47 3.29 1.55
C ARG A 43 20.99 2.32 2.63
N LYS A 44 19.83 2.59 3.22
CA LYS A 44 19.23 1.76 4.28
C LYS A 44 18.15 0.83 3.75
N LEU A 45 17.58 1.15 2.58
CA LEU A 45 16.40 0.50 2.03
C LEU A 45 16.54 -1.02 1.94
N GLN A 46 17.61 -1.53 1.33
CA GLN A 46 17.82 -2.97 1.17
C GLN A 46 17.87 -3.70 2.51
N ARG A 47 18.55 -3.13 3.51
CA ARG A 47 18.62 -3.71 4.87
C ARG A 47 17.24 -3.74 5.52
N VAL A 48 16.46 -2.66 5.42
CA VAL A 48 15.11 -2.59 5.99
C VAL A 48 14.20 -3.64 5.35
N ILE A 49 14.22 -3.76 4.03
CA ILE A 49 13.43 -4.77 3.30
C ILE A 49 13.84 -6.18 3.74
N ALA A 50 15.14 -6.47 3.79
CA ALA A 50 15.64 -7.79 4.19
C ALA A 50 15.23 -8.16 5.62
N THR A 51 15.29 -7.22 6.56
CA THR A 51 14.83 -7.42 7.94
C THR A 51 13.34 -7.77 7.99
N LEU A 52 12.49 -6.98 7.32
CA LEU A 52 11.04 -7.20 7.31
C LEU A 52 10.66 -8.51 6.62
N ALA A 53 11.26 -8.79 5.46
CA ALA A 53 11.03 -10.01 4.71
C ALA A 53 11.52 -11.26 5.47
N GLY A 54 12.66 -11.17 6.16
CA GLY A 54 13.19 -12.23 7.02
C GLY A 54 12.26 -12.58 8.19
N ALA A 55 11.47 -11.61 8.67
CA ALA A 55 10.41 -11.81 9.66
C ALA A 55 9.06 -12.25 9.03
N GLY A 56 9.04 -12.56 7.73
CA GLY A 56 7.86 -13.09 7.03
C GLY A 56 6.83 -12.04 6.59
N LYS A 57 7.14 -10.74 6.72
CA LYS A 57 6.29 -9.63 6.28
C LYS A 57 6.32 -9.51 4.75
N TYR A 58 5.20 -9.17 4.15
CA TYR A 58 5.10 -8.80 2.74
C TYR A 58 5.37 -7.29 2.60
N VAL A 59 6.43 -6.92 1.87
CA VAL A 59 6.94 -5.54 1.85
C VAL A 59 6.60 -4.84 0.55
N ILE A 60 5.83 -3.76 0.63
CA ILE A 60 5.53 -2.85 -0.49
C ILE A 60 6.41 -1.60 -0.34
N VAL A 61 7.27 -1.32 -1.32
CA VAL A 61 8.15 -0.14 -1.26
C VAL A 61 7.44 1.08 -1.85
N ASN A 62 7.35 2.18 -1.09
CA ASN A 62 6.91 3.45 -1.63
C ASN A 62 8.08 4.19 -2.30
N ILE A 63 8.28 3.90 -3.60
CA ILE A 63 9.39 4.43 -4.41
C ILE A 63 9.37 5.96 -4.51
N ASP A 64 8.20 6.59 -4.43
CA ASP A 64 8.08 8.06 -4.51
C ASP A 64 8.70 8.76 -3.29
N SER A 65 8.82 8.04 -2.17
CA SER A 65 9.34 8.56 -0.90
C SER A 65 10.72 8.01 -0.53
N CYS A 66 11.37 7.27 -1.43
CA CYS A 66 12.71 6.76 -1.18
C CYS A 66 13.74 7.83 -1.56
N GLU A 67 14.35 8.47 -0.56
CA GLU A 67 15.40 9.46 -0.79
C GLU A 67 16.59 8.83 -1.51
N GLY A 68 17.09 9.51 -2.55
CA GLY A 68 18.23 9.05 -3.36
C GLY A 68 17.88 8.02 -4.44
N LEU A 69 16.62 7.59 -4.55
CA LEU A 69 16.16 6.67 -5.59
C LEU A 69 15.27 7.40 -6.60
N SER A 70 15.64 7.34 -7.88
CA SER A 70 14.80 7.85 -8.97
C SER A 70 13.59 6.93 -9.20
N GLN A 71 12.48 7.46 -9.71
CA GLN A 71 11.28 6.68 -10.06
C GLN A 71 11.27 6.28 -11.56
N ASP A 72 12.42 6.36 -12.22
CA ASP A 72 12.61 6.00 -13.62
C ASP A 72 12.86 4.50 -13.83
N LYS A 73 13.34 4.13 -15.02
CA LYS A 73 13.69 2.74 -15.34
C LYS A 73 14.77 2.19 -14.41
N GLY A 74 15.86 2.93 -14.19
CA GLY A 74 16.98 2.47 -13.39
C GLY A 74 16.60 2.30 -11.92
N GLY A 75 15.72 3.16 -11.40
CA GLY A 75 15.21 2.99 -10.04
C GLY A 75 14.34 1.74 -9.85
N VAL A 76 13.48 1.42 -10.81
CA VAL A 76 12.67 0.19 -10.78
C VAL A 76 13.55 -1.06 -10.94
N GLU A 77 14.51 -1.04 -11.86
CA GLU A 77 15.46 -2.14 -12.06
C GLU A 77 16.30 -2.39 -10.82
N TYR A 78 16.81 -1.32 -10.18
CA TYR A 78 17.50 -1.44 -8.91
C TYR A 78 16.65 -2.13 -7.83
N LEU A 79 15.37 -1.76 -7.68
CA LEU A 79 14.48 -2.41 -6.72
C LEU A 79 14.30 -3.91 -7.03
N ALA A 80 14.13 -4.26 -8.31
CA ALA A 80 14.03 -5.65 -8.73
C ALA A 80 15.32 -6.44 -8.43
N ASP A 81 16.49 -5.86 -8.70
CA ASP A 81 17.80 -6.49 -8.46
C ASP A 81 18.04 -6.79 -6.97
N ILE A 82 17.57 -5.94 -6.06
CA ILE A 82 17.66 -6.18 -4.62
C ILE A 82 16.52 -7.07 -4.08
N GLY A 83 15.70 -7.64 -4.95
CA GLY A 83 14.66 -8.62 -4.61
C GLY A 83 13.32 -8.03 -4.16
N VAL A 84 13.05 -6.75 -4.43
CA VAL A 84 11.72 -6.18 -4.19
C VAL A 84 10.73 -6.75 -5.20
N THR A 85 9.62 -7.27 -4.71
CA THR A 85 8.56 -7.85 -5.55
C THR A 85 7.32 -6.98 -5.65
N SER A 86 7.26 -5.89 -4.88
CA SER A 86 6.10 -5.00 -4.86
C SER A 86 6.43 -3.56 -4.53
N LEU A 87 5.78 -2.62 -5.22
CA LEU A 87 5.95 -1.20 -4.97
C LEU A 87 4.64 -0.41 -5.09
N VAL A 88 4.65 0.77 -4.49
CA VAL A 88 3.59 1.78 -4.62
C VAL A 88 4.16 3.08 -5.17
N SER A 89 3.45 3.69 -6.13
CA SER A 89 3.78 5.00 -6.70
C SER A 89 2.51 5.73 -7.12
N THR A 90 2.59 7.05 -7.20
CA THR A 90 1.59 7.95 -7.78
C THR A 90 1.73 8.06 -9.31
N ARG A 91 2.87 7.64 -9.86
CA ARG A 91 3.27 7.91 -11.25
C ARG A 91 2.92 6.75 -12.18
N VAL A 92 2.08 7.02 -13.18
CA VAL A 92 1.67 6.06 -14.22
C VAL A 92 2.88 5.35 -14.85
N ALA A 93 3.89 6.12 -15.27
CA ALA A 93 5.07 5.55 -15.95
C ALA A 93 5.88 4.61 -15.05
N THR A 94 5.92 4.86 -13.74
CA THR A 94 6.64 4.02 -12.77
C THR A 94 5.88 2.70 -12.55
N ILE A 95 4.55 2.76 -12.40
CA ILE A 95 3.69 1.58 -12.30
C ILE A 95 3.81 0.70 -13.54
N GLN A 96 3.71 1.27 -14.75
CA GLN A 96 3.85 0.50 -15.99
C GLN A 96 5.21 -0.20 -16.13
N ARG A 97 6.30 0.43 -15.65
CA ARG A 97 7.64 -0.18 -15.64
C ARG A 97 7.71 -1.34 -14.67
N ALA A 98 7.19 -1.16 -13.46
CA ALA A 98 7.14 -2.20 -12.44
C ALA A 98 6.27 -3.40 -12.86
N ASN A 99 5.14 -3.14 -13.51
CA ASN A 99 4.31 -4.19 -14.12
C ASN A 99 5.10 -5.01 -15.16
N ARG A 100 5.84 -4.34 -16.06
CA ARG A 100 6.71 -5.04 -17.05
C ARG A 100 7.86 -5.83 -16.39
N ALA A 101 8.29 -5.43 -15.20
CA ALA A 101 9.27 -6.16 -14.40
C ALA A 101 8.65 -7.32 -13.60
N GLY A 102 7.34 -7.58 -13.73
CA GLY A 102 6.65 -8.66 -13.02
C GLY A 102 6.38 -8.37 -11.54
N MET A 103 6.52 -7.11 -11.10
CA MET A 103 6.24 -6.71 -9.72
C MET A 103 4.73 -6.57 -9.49
N VAL A 104 4.29 -6.80 -8.25
CA VAL A 104 2.95 -6.39 -7.81
C VAL A 104 2.93 -4.88 -7.58
N THR A 105 2.07 -4.17 -8.28
CA THR A 105 2.01 -2.71 -8.23
C THR A 105 0.76 -2.20 -7.54
N MET A 106 0.93 -1.15 -6.76
CA MET A 106 -0.16 -0.37 -6.20
C MET A 106 -0.05 1.07 -6.68
N GLN A 107 -1.06 1.60 -7.36
CA GLN A 107 -1.05 3.03 -7.69
C GLN A 107 -1.73 3.85 -6.60
N LYS A 108 -1.01 4.82 -6.05
CA LYS A 108 -1.54 5.78 -5.09
C LYS A 108 -2.24 6.94 -5.79
N VAL A 109 -3.47 7.22 -5.38
CA VAL A 109 -4.27 8.33 -5.89
C VAL A 109 -4.76 9.20 -4.73
N PHE A 110 -4.80 10.51 -4.98
CA PHE A 110 -5.32 11.48 -4.02
C PHE A 110 -6.65 12.02 -4.52
N VAL A 111 -7.70 11.79 -3.73
CA VAL A 111 -9.03 12.35 -3.94
C VAL A 111 -9.16 13.55 -3.01
N THR A 112 -8.86 14.75 -3.52
CA THR A 112 -9.02 15.98 -2.74
C THR A 112 -10.41 16.58 -2.92
N ASP A 113 -11.00 16.37 -4.10
CA ASP A 113 -12.31 16.86 -4.48
C ASP A 113 -12.88 16.04 -5.66
N ARG A 114 -14.15 16.29 -6.01
CA ARG A 114 -14.83 15.61 -7.12
C ARG A 114 -14.15 15.80 -8.48
N SER A 115 -13.45 16.92 -8.69
CA SER A 115 -12.79 17.24 -9.97
C SER A 115 -11.49 16.44 -10.17
N THR A 116 -10.85 16.00 -9.09
CA THR A 116 -9.65 15.15 -9.16
C THR A 116 -9.95 13.69 -9.47
N TRP A 117 -11.17 13.25 -9.23
CA TRP A 117 -11.54 11.84 -9.36
C TRP A 117 -11.44 11.31 -10.81
N PRO A 118 -12.00 11.97 -11.85
CA PRO A 118 -11.88 11.49 -13.22
C PRO A 118 -10.42 11.39 -13.70
N ARG A 119 -9.55 12.30 -13.24
CA ARG A 119 -8.11 12.24 -13.55
C ARG A 119 -7.44 11.02 -12.91
N SER A 120 -7.83 10.70 -11.67
CA SER A 120 -7.35 9.52 -10.95
C SER A 120 -7.78 8.24 -11.66
N VAL A 121 -9.05 8.12 -12.05
CA VAL A 121 -9.57 6.98 -12.82
C VAL A 121 -8.78 6.79 -14.11
N LYS A 122 -8.61 7.85 -14.90
CA LYS A 122 -7.82 7.79 -16.15
C LYS A 122 -6.38 7.36 -15.92
N ALA A 123 -5.75 7.82 -14.83
CA ALA A 123 -4.38 7.41 -14.49
C ALA A 123 -4.30 5.92 -14.14
N LEU A 124 -5.31 5.38 -13.44
CA LEU A 124 -5.42 3.97 -13.10
C LEU A 124 -5.64 3.11 -14.35
N GLU A 125 -6.54 3.52 -15.25
CA GLU A 125 -6.75 2.85 -16.54
C GLU A 125 -5.47 2.79 -17.38
N GLN A 126 -4.69 3.88 -17.39
CA GLN A 126 -3.45 3.95 -18.14
C GLN A 126 -2.34 3.08 -17.56
N SER A 127 -2.26 2.97 -16.23
CA SER A 127 -1.15 2.28 -15.58
C SER A 127 -1.41 0.80 -15.35
N ASP A 128 -2.68 0.39 -15.29
CA ASP A 128 -3.15 -0.97 -15.02
C ASP A 128 -2.50 -1.58 -13.76
N PRO A 129 -2.69 -0.98 -12.56
CA PRO A 129 -2.05 -1.45 -11.35
C PRO A 129 -2.80 -2.65 -10.76
N ASN A 130 -2.10 -3.50 -10.00
CA ASN A 130 -2.74 -4.62 -9.30
C ASN A 130 -3.64 -4.16 -8.14
N LEU A 131 -3.29 -3.04 -7.49
CA LEU A 131 -4.06 -2.43 -6.41
C LEU A 131 -4.15 -0.90 -6.58
N VAL A 132 -5.15 -0.31 -5.94
CA VAL A 132 -5.27 1.15 -5.80
C VAL A 132 -5.08 1.54 -4.34
N GLN A 133 -4.15 2.45 -4.04
CA GLN A 133 -4.12 3.11 -2.74
C GLN A 133 -4.88 4.43 -2.81
N LEU A 134 -6.10 4.46 -2.26
CA LEU A 134 -6.94 5.66 -2.22
C LEU A 134 -6.66 6.48 -0.96
N MET A 135 -6.38 7.77 -1.15
CA MET A 135 -6.11 8.71 -0.07
C MET A 135 -6.94 10.00 -0.20
N PRO A 136 -7.48 10.56 0.90
CA PRO A 136 -7.53 9.97 2.24
C PRO A 136 -8.65 8.92 2.37
N ALA A 137 -8.56 8.05 3.38
CA ALA A 137 -9.48 6.92 3.56
C ALA A 137 -10.97 7.31 3.63
N PRO A 138 -11.38 8.42 4.28
CA PRO A 138 -12.78 8.84 4.31
C PRO A 138 -13.37 9.13 2.92
N MET A 139 -12.55 9.37 1.89
CA MET A 139 -13.08 9.65 0.55
C MET A 139 -13.71 8.43 -0.12
N LEU A 140 -13.42 7.22 0.33
CA LEU A 140 -13.99 6.02 -0.26
C LEU A 140 -15.54 6.03 -0.21
N SER A 141 -16.12 6.45 0.91
CA SER A 141 -17.60 6.51 1.06
C SER A 141 -18.25 7.59 0.19
N HIS A 142 -17.48 8.55 -0.30
CA HIS A 142 -17.95 9.61 -1.19
C HIS A 142 -17.89 9.22 -2.66
N LEU A 143 -17.21 8.11 -3.01
CA LEU A 143 -17.14 7.62 -4.37
C LEU A 143 -18.40 6.83 -4.75
N PRO A 144 -18.91 6.99 -5.98
CA PRO A 144 -20.00 6.15 -6.49
C PRO A 144 -19.68 4.67 -6.34
N GLU A 145 -20.68 3.86 -5.98
CA GLU A 145 -20.49 2.41 -5.85
C GLU A 145 -20.06 1.75 -7.15
N ALA A 146 -20.58 2.23 -8.29
CA ALA A 146 -20.19 1.76 -9.62
C ALA A 146 -18.68 1.97 -9.86
N ASP A 147 -18.16 3.15 -9.52
CA ASP A 147 -16.75 3.47 -9.65
C ASP A 147 -15.91 2.55 -8.76
N ARG A 148 -16.29 2.39 -7.48
CA ARG A 148 -15.58 1.50 -6.54
C ARG A 148 -15.48 0.06 -7.06
N LYS A 149 -16.53 -0.44 -7.72
CA LYS A 149 -16.58 -1.80 -8.29
C LYS A 149 -15.79 -1.96 -9.60
N ALA A 150 -15.56 -0.87 -10.33
CA ALA A 150 -14.82 -0.89 -11.60
C ALA A 150 -13.29 -0.82 -11.42
N LEU A 151 -12.82 -0.42 -10.23
CA LEU A 151 -11.40 -0.28 -9.94
C LEU A 151 -10.75 -1.60 -9.54
N PRO A 152 -9.41 -1.71 -9.69
CA PRO A 152 -8.65 -2.74 -9.00
C PRO A 152 -8.88 -2.70 -7.48
N PRO A 153 -8.60 -3.79 -6.74
CA PRO A 153 -8.76 -3.86 -5.30
C PRO A 153 -8.23 -2.62 -4.56
N ILE A 154 -9.07 -2.02 -3.73
CA ILE A 154 -8.80 -0.74 -3.09
C ILE A 154 -8.21 -0.95 -1.70
N VAL A 155 -7.04 -0.38 -1.46
CA VAL A 155 -6.46 -0.13 -0.15
C VAL A 155 -6.71 1.33 0.20
N THR A 156 -7.38 1.63 1.31
CA THR A 156 -7.53 3.03 1.77
C THR A 156 -6.38 3.42 2.69
N SER A 157 -6.03 4.71 2.71
CA SER A 157 -4.94 5.22 3.54
C SER A 157 -5.13 6.69 3.90
N GLY A 158 -4.53 7.11 5.00
CA GLY A 158 -4.62 8.49 5.51
C GLY A 158 -5.92 8.75 6.27
N PHE A 159 -5.82 9.41 7.42
CA PHE A 159 -6.94 9.62 8.37
C PHE A 159 -7.61 8.31 8.84
N VAL A 160 -6.82 7.25 9.01
CA VAL A 160 -7.24 6.01 9.68
C VAL A 160 -6.66 6.05 11.10
N CYS A 161 -7.49 6.44 12.05
CA CYS A 161 -7.09 6.79 13.42
C CYS A 161 -7.66 5.84 14.47
N ASN A 162 -8.67 5.04 14.12
CA ASN A 162 -9.30 4.12 15.06
C ASN A 162 -9.90 2.90 14.32
N ARG A 163 -10.43 1.95 15.10
CA ARG A 163 -11.07 0.73 14.59
C ARG A 163 -12.30 1.02 13.73
N ASP A 164 -13.07 2.05 14.03
CA ASP A 164 -14.31 2.34 13.31
C ASP A 164 -14.01 2.89 11.92
N ASP A 165 -12.92 3.65 11.75
CA ASP A 165 -12.41 4.06 10.43
C ASP A 165 -12.07 2.84 9.56
N ILE A 166 -11.46 1.81 10.17
CA ILE A 166 -11.12 0.55 9.49
C ILE A 166 -12.40 -0.15 9.04
N ARG A 167 -13.35 -0.37 9.97
CA ARG A 167 -14.62 -1.05 9.66
C ARG A 167 -15.41 -0.30 8.61
N ALA A 168 -15.45 1.02 8.69
CA ALA A 168 -16.10 1.86 7.69
C ALA A 168 -15.48 1.68 6.30
N ALA A 169 -14.15 1.72 6.18
CA ALA A 169 -13.48 1.51 4.90
C ALA A 169 -13.78 0.11 4.30
N LEU A 170 -13.71 -0.94 5.12
CA LEU A 170 -14.00 -2.31 4.70
C LEU A 170 -15.47 -2.47 4.27
N ALA A 171 -16.42 -1.90 5.03
CA ALA A 171 -17.84 -1.89 4.68
C ALA A 171 -18.12 -1.17 3.35
N HIS A 172 -17.28 -0.20 2.97
CA HIS A 172 -17.37 0.51 1.69
C HIS A 172 -16.57 -0.17 0.56
N GLY A 173 -16.07 -1.39 0.76
CA GLY A 173 -15.45 -2.20 -0.29
C GLY A 173 -13.93 -2.06 -0.40
N ALA A 174 -13.25 -1.46 0.58
CA ALA A 174 -11.80 -1.60 0.68
C ALA A 174 -11.44 -3.07 0.99
N VAL A 175 -10.39 -3.59 0.35
CA VAL A 175 -9.84 -4.92 0.68
C VAL A 175 -8.89 -4.86 1.87
N ALA A 176 -8.34 -3.67 2.15
CA ALA A 176 -7.49 -3.40 3.30
C ALA A 176 -7.40 -1.90 3.58
N VAL A 177 -6.86 -1.57 4.74
CA VAL A 177 -6.50 -0.21 5.16
C VAL A 177 -5.01 -0.17 5.46
N SER A 178 -4.33 0.90 5.06
CA SER A 178 -2.97 1.16 5.52
C SER A 178 -2.93 2.36 6.46
N THR A 179 -2.19 2.24 7.56
CA THR A 179 -2.05 3.30 8.56
C THR A 179 -0.64 3.33 9.15
N SER A 180 -0.17 4.51 9.54
CA SER A 180 1.06 4.68 10.32
C SER A 180 0.82 4.61 11.83
N ASP A 181 -0.45 4.49 12.27
CA ASP A 181 -0.76 4.30 13.68
C ASP A 181 -0.47 2.86 14.10
N ARG A 182 0.64 2.69 14.83
CA ARG A 182 1.11 1.39 15.33
C ARG A 182 0.11 0.68 16.24
N THR A 183 -0.78 1.41 16.92
CA THR A 183 -1.77 0.81 17.81
C THR A 183 -2.79 -0.02 17.04
N LEU A 184 -2.98 0.28 15.75
CA LEU A 184 -3.92 -0.40 14.88
C LEU A 184 -3.33 -1.65 14.20
N TRP A 185 -2.00 -1.78 14.15
CA TRP A 185 -1.34 -2.90 13.46
C TRP A 185 -1.56 -4.25 14.15
N SER A 186 -1.83 -4.23 15.46
CA SER A 186 -1.99 -5.42 16.32
C SER A 186 -3.44 -5.70 16.71
N LEU A 187 -4.41 -5.05 16.06
CA LEU A 187 -5.83 -5.36 16.30
C LEU A 187 -6.16 -6.79 15.85
N ASP A 188 -7.10 -7.44 16.54
CA ASP A 188 -7.60 -8.75 16.10
C ASP A 188 -8.42 -8.57 14.81
N ALA A 189 -8.07 -9.29 13.75
CA ALA A 189 -8.80 -9.28 12.48
C ALA A 189 -10.29 -9.59 12.64
N LYS A 190 -10.69 -10.43 13.61
CA LYS A 190 -12.10 -10.70 13.91
C LYS A 190 -12.84 -9.47 14.43
N ALA A 191 -12.14 -8.59 15.14
CA ALA A 191 -12.70 -7.34 15.64
C ALA A 191 -12.81 -6.26 14.54
N LEU A 192 -12.24 -6.51 13.35
CA LEU A 192 -12.24 -5.59 12.21
C LEU A 192 -13.30 -5.93 11.15
N GLN A 193 -13.97 -7.08 11.27
CA GLN A 193 -15.04 -7.43 10.35
C GLN A 193 -16.22 -6.46 10.51
N PRO A 194 -16.78 -5.93 9.40
CA PRO A 194 -17.92 -5.03 9.44
C PRO A 194 -19.13 -5.68 10.12
#